data_AF-L1KV01-F1
#
_entry.id   AF-L1KV01-F1
#
_cell.length_a   1.000
_cell.length_b   1.000
_cell.length_c   1.000
_cell.angle_alpha   90.00
_cell.angle_beta   90.00
_cell.angle_gamma   90.00
#
_symmetry.space_group_name_H-M   'P 1'
#
loop_
_entity.id
_entity.type
_entity.pdbx_description
1 polymer ?
#
loop_
_entity_poly.entity_id
_entity_poly.type
_entity_poly.pdbx_seq_one_letter_code
_entity_poly.pdbx_strand_id
1 'polypeptide(L)'
;MSAATTTAEAPTPPAPATAHPAAPARPTRSLVRAMFRLHQSALWFWGLLVVLTAGALLWAAGPGVDAAWAEYLKSDCASADYCETGPAHDRYDWAVTLGTFALNIAPLLVGAWAGGALIGRELESGTARLAWTQSVRPAHWLAAKLAVPAALLISGTVLLTLLNRLLWSSDADIRRALGTRDWFNSSTFTAHGTLAAAYALLGLAVGTVAGLLIRRSLPALAVGVLATGTVMSTLESYRSALWPVETLVSKSGDPNWTGELVDRGLLTTSGDRLSDTGCTGTACGRTDVVGFYADFHPSSHFWPLQLVETGIALTITATLVYAAFRLLRRQTGDTARPTGHTPRRKGGTS
;
A
#
# COMPACT_ATOMS: atom_id res chain seq x y z
N MET A 1 -10.85 -3.34 -101.68
CA MET A 1 -10.42 -2.34 -100.68
C MET A 1 -10.17 -3.10 -99.38
N SER A 2 -8.90 -3.44 -99.11
CA SER A 2 -8.48 -4.15 -97.90
C SER A 2 -8.40 -3.16 -96.74
N ALA A 3 -9.13 -3.43 -95.65
CA ALA A 3 -8.94 -2.78 -94.36
C ALA A 3 -8.18 -3.76 -93.45
N ALA A 4 -7.01 -3.34 -92.99
CA ALA A 4 -6.21 -4.03 -92.00
C ALA A 4 -6.89 -3.95 -90.62
N THR A 5 -6.89 -5.05 -89.88
CA THR A 5 -7.27 -5.05 -88.45
C THR A 5 -6.09 -5.53 -87.64
N THR A 6 -5.53 -4.57 -86.89
CA THR A 6 -4.41 -4.69 -85.96
C THR A 6 -4.80 -5.55 -84.76
N THR A 7 -4.01 -6.57 -84.45
CA THR A 7 -4.16 -7.37 -83.23
C THR A 7 -3.44 -6.64 -82.09
N ALA A 8 -4.18 -6.16 -81.09
CA ALA A 8 -3.63 -5.59 -79.86
C ALA A 8 -3.58 -6.68 -78.78
N GLU A 9 -2.38 -6.96 -78.30
CA GLU A 9 -2.09 -7.92 -77.22
C GLU A 9 -2.50 -7.33 -75.86
N ALA A 10 -3.28 -8.08 -75.08
CA ALA A 10 -3.77 -7.64 -73.77
C ALA A 10 -2.70 -7.88 -72.69
N PRO A 11 -2.48 -6.95 -71.74
CA PRO A 11 -1.48 -7.11 -70.69
C PRO A 11 -1.94 -8.11 -69.62
N THR A 12 -1.05 -9.01 -69.24
CA THR A 12 -1.21 -10.02 -68.18
C THR A 12 -1.41 -9.35 -66.81
N PRO A 13 -2.37 -9.80 -65.96
CA PRO A 13 -2.57 -9.21 -64.63
C PRO A 13 -1.39 -9.54 -63.69
N PRO A 14 -1.00 -8.61 -62.80
CA PRO A 14 0.06 -8.85 -61.83
C PRO A 14 -0.36 -9.90 -60.79
N ALA A 15 0.58 -10.77 -60.43
CA ALA A 15 0.38 -11.83 -59.44
C ALA A 15 -0.02 -11.27 -58.07
N PRO A 16 -0.90 -11.95 -57.32
CA PRO A 16 -1.31 -11.49 -55.99
C PRO A 16 -0.12 -11.48 -55.03
N ALA A 17 0.13 -10.32 -54.42
CA ALA A 17 1.14 -10.15 -53.40
C ALA A 17 0.86 -11.10 -52.23
N THR A 18 1.80 -12.00 -51.95
CA THR A 18 1.77 -12.88 -50.78
C THR A 18 1.84 -12.02 -49.51
N ALA A 19 0.69 -11.81 -48.87
CA ALA A 19 0.62 -11.20 -47.55
C ALA A 19 1.45 -12.05 -46.58
N HIS A 20 2.55 -11.50 -46.07
CA HIS A 20 3.31 -12.12 -44.99
C HIS A 20 2.39 -12.23 -43.76
N PRO A 21 2.22 -13.42 -43.17
CA PRO A 21 1.46 -13.55 -41.94
C PRO A 21 2.16 -12.73 -40.85
N ALA A 22 1.45 -11.72 -40.33
CA ALA A 22 1.91 -10.93 -39.20
C ALA A 22 2.26 -11.87 -38.04
N ALA A 23 3.47 -11.74 -37.51
CA ALA A 23 3.95 -12.58 -36.42
C ALA A 23 2.95 -12.52 -35.24
N PRO A 24 2.56 -13.67 -34.66
CA PRO A 24 1.57 -13.71 -33.59
C PRO A 24 2.09 -12.92 -32.38
N ALA A 25 1.37 -11.87 -32.00
CA ALA A 25 1.68 -11.08 -30.81
C ALA A 25 1.70 -12.02 -29.59
N ARG A 26 2.80 -12.04 -28.84
CA ARG A 26 2.90 -12.83 -27.61
C ARG A 26 1.73 -12.45 -26.67
N PRO A 27 0.90 -13.42 -26.25
CA PRO A 27 -0.38 -13.16 -25.55
C PRO A 27 -0.23 -12.40 -24.23
N THR A 28 0.96 -12.37 -23.65
CA THR A 28 1.27 -11.59 -22.45
C THR A 28 1.33 -10.08 -22.69
N ARG A 29 1.84 -9.64 -23.84
CA ARG A 29 1.96 -8.20 -24.16
C ARG A 29 0.60 -7.57 -24.49
N SER A 30 -0.29 -8.31 -25.14
CA SER A 30 -1.64 -7.84 -25.45
C SER A 30 -2.48 -7.67 -24.18
N LEU A 31 -2.39 -8.59 -23.22
CA LEU A 31 -3.07 -8.50 -21.92
C LEU A 31 -2.60 -7.32 -21.08
N VAL A 32 -1.29 -7.12 -20.99
CA VAL A 32 -0.72 -5.96 -20.29
C VAL A 32 -1.20 -4.66 -20.92
N ARG A 33 -1.18 -4.54 -22.25
CA ARG A 33 -1.68 -3.36 -22.97
C ARG A 33 -3.18 -3.13 -22.74
N ALA A 34 -3.98 -4.19 -22.70
CA ALA A 34 -5.41 -4.09 -22.39
C ALA A 34 -5.64 -3.59 -20.95
N MET A 35 -4.85 -4.10 -19.99
CA MET A 35 -4.89 -3.63 -18.59
C MET A 35 -4.60 -2.13 -18.49
N PHE A 36 -3.55 -1.67 -19.18
CA PHE A 36 -3.18 -0.26 -19.22
C PHE A 36 -4.30 0.62 -19.78
N ARG A 37 -4.97 0.18 -20.85
CA ARG A 37 -6.08 0.94 -21.46
C ARG A 37 -7.33 0.94 -20.59
N LEU A 38 -7.68 -0.20 -19.99
CA LEU A 38 -8.88 -0.34 -19.16
C LEU A 38 -8.78 0.45 -17.87
N HIS A 39 -7.60 0.46 -17.25
CA HIS A 39 -7.33 1.14 -15.98
C HIS A 39 -6.52 2.42 -16.14
N GLN A 40 -6.55 3.04 -17.32
CA GLN A 40 -5.81 4.27 -17.61
C GLN A 40 -6.09 5.39 -16.60
N SER A 41 -7.33 5.55 -16.14
CA SER A 41 -7.70 6.57 -15.15
C SER A 41 -7.04 6.32 -13.79
N ALA A 42 -7.01 5.07 -13.33
CA ALA A 42 -6.34 4.69 -12.09
C ALA A 42 -4.81 4.86 -12.20
N LEU A 43 -4.24 4.57 -13.37
CA LEU A 43 -2.82 4.77 -13.65
C LEU A 43 -2.43 6.24 -13.71
N TRP A 44 -3.22 7.08 -14.38
CA TRP A 44 -3.02 8.52 -14.40
C TRP A 44 -3.18 9.13 -13.02
N PHE A 45 -4.20 8.70 -12.26
CA PHE A 45 -4.38 9.14 -10.88
C PHE A 45 -3.18 8.78 -10.01
N TRP A 46 -2.73 7.52 -10.04
CA TRP A 46 -1.56 7.08 -9.27
C TRP A 46 -0.28 7.77 -9.71
N GLY A 47 -0.05 7.89 -11.03
CA GLY A 47 1.12 8.56 -11.58
C GLY A 47 1.17 10.04 -11.22
N LEU A 48 0.04 10.75 -11.33
CA LEU A 48 -0.09 12.15 -10.92
C LEU A 48 0.13 12.29 -9.41
N LEU A 49 -0.47 11.44 -8.59
CA LEU A 49 -0.26 11.43 -7.14
C LEU A 49 1.24 11.28 -6.82
N VAL A 50 1.90 10.26 -7.38
CA VAL A 50 3.33 10.02 -7.15
C VAL A 50 4.18 11.21 -7.62
N VAL A 51 3.93 11.76 -8.81
CA VAL A 51 4.72 12.87 -9.35
C VAL A 51 4.53 14.15 -8.55
N LEU A 52 3.29 14.50 -8.21
CA LEU A 52 3.00 15.71 -7.44
C LEU A 52 3.53 15.59 -6.01
N THR A 53 3.32 14.45 -5.35
CA THR A 53 3.84 14.21 -4.01
C THR A 53 5.37 14.18 -4.02
N ALA A 54 6.00 13.55 -5.02
CA ALA A 54 7.47 13.56 -5.15
C ALA A 54 8.01 14.98 -5.36
N GLY A 55 7.38 15.78 -6.22
CA GLY A 55 7.75 17.18 -6.43
C GLY A 55 7.60 18.02 -5.16
N ALA A 56 6.51 17.85 -4.42
CA ALA A 56 6.28 18.50 -3.14
C ALA A 56 7.33 18.11 -2.09
N LEU A 57 7.66 16.82 -1.98
CA LEU A 57 8.68 16.32 -1.05
C LEU A 57 10.08 16.81 -1.42
N LEU A 58 10.44 16.85 -2.71
CA LEU A 58 11.72 17.40 -3.16
C LEU A 58 11.83 18.90 -2.88
N TRP A 59 10.75 19.64 -3.10
CA TRP A 59 10.69 21.05 -2.74
C TRP A 59 10.81 21.24 -1.23
N ALA A 60 10.10 20.44 -0.43
CA ALA A 60 10.14 20.48 1.03
C ALA A 60 11.54 20.14 1.57
N ALA A 61 12.23 19.15 0.97
CA ALA A 61 13.56 18.69 1.38
C ALA A 61 14.71 19.64 1.01
N GLY A 62 14.44 20.69 0.22
CA GLY A 62 15.39 21.74 -0.13
C GLY A 62 14.82 23.13 0.18
N PRO A 63 14.34 23.89 -0.82
CA PRO A 63 13.91 25.28 -0.60
C PRO A 63 12.84 25.48 0.48
N GLY A 64 11.95 24.50 0.66
CA GLY A 64 10.86 24.57 1.65
C GLY A 64 11.40 24.57 3.08
N VAL A 65 12.26 23.60 3.43
CA VAL A 65 12.86 23.53 4.76
C VAL A 65 13.81 24.68 5.03
N ASP A 66 14.59 25.12 4.03
CA ASP A 66 15.50 26.25 4.16
C ASP A 66 14.74 27.54 4.48
N ALA A 67 13.61 27.77 3.78
CA ALA A 67 12.76 28.93 4.02
C ALA A 67 12.07 28.87 5.39
N ALA A 68 11.55 27.70 5.78
CA ALA A 68 10.94 27.49 7.08
C ALA A 68 11.95 27.69 8.23
N TRP A 69 13.18 27.21 8.06
CA TRP A 69 14.24 27.37 9.05
C TRP A 69 14.73 28.82 9.15
N ALA A 70 14.91 29.51 8.01
CA ALA A 70 15.28 30.92 8.00
C ALA A 70 14.20 31.83 8.61
N GLU A 71 12.92 31.47 8.47
CA GLU A 71 11.81 32.15 9.12
C GLU A 71 11.80 31.87 10.63
N TYR A 72 12.01 30.61 11.04
CA TYR A 72 12.14 30.24 12.44
C TYR A 72 13.29 31.00 13.15
N LEU A 73 14.47 31.10 12.53
CA LEU A 73 15.60 31.85 13.09
C LEU A 73 15.36 33.36 13.23
N LYS A 74 14.42 33.92 12.47
CA LYS A 74 14.01 35.33 12.59
C LYS A 74 12.92 35.53 13.63
N SER A 75 12.22 34.47 14.03
CA SER A 75 11.30 34.55 15.15
C SER A 75 12.11 34.74 16.42
N ASP A 76 11.74 35.72 17.25
CA ASP A 76 12.35 35.97 18.57
C ASP A 76 11.93 34.89 19.59
N CYS A 77 11.67 33.67 19.12
CA CYS A 77 11.07 32.63 19.92
C CYS A 77 12.10 32.05 20.90
N ALA A 78 11.84 32.23 22.20
CA ALA A 78 12.57 31.54 23.25
C ALA A 78 12.04 30.11 23.42
N SER A 79 12.89 29.20 23.89
CA SER A 79 12.58 27.76 24.06
C SER A 79 11.43 27.43 25.04
N ALA A 80 10.83 28.43 25.68
CA ALA A 80 9.74 28.29 26.65
C ALA A 80 8.36 28.76 26.13
N ASP A 81 8.30 29.38 24.95
CA ASP A 81 7.07 29.91 24.37
C ASP A 81 6.54 29.04 23.22
N TYR A 82 5.22 29.01 23.04
CA TYR A 82 4.62 28.46 21.84
C TYR A 82 5.01 29.34 20.65
N CYS A 83 5.90 28.84 19.79
CA CYS A 83 6.33 29.60 18.62
C CYS A 83 5.22 29.64 17.58
N GLU A 84 4.70 30.83 17.28
CA GLU A 84 3.90 31.02 16.07
C GLU A 84 4.76 30.70 14.84
N THR A 85 4.41 29.63 14.13
CA THR A 85 5.07 29.26 12.89
C THR A 85 4.60 30.18 11.76
N GLY A 86 5.53 30.69 10.98
CA GLY A 86 5.21 31.60 9.87
C GLY A 86 4.73 30.89 8.59
N PRO A 87 4.30 31.67 7.58
CA PRO A 87 3.74 31.13 6.33
C PRO A 87 4.69 30.27 5.50
N ALA A 88 6.02 30.37 5.65
CA ALA A 88 6.94 29.46 4.97
C ALA A 88 6.90 28.07 5.61
N HIS A 89 6.83 28.00 6.94
CA HIS A 89 6.61 26.74 7.66
C HIS A 89 5.28 26.10 7.26
N ASP A 90 4.18 26.86 7.17
CA ASP A 90 2.88 26.30 6.78
C ASP A 90 2.89 25.62 5.41
N ARG A 91 3.55 26.24 4.42
CA ARG A 91 3.68 25.64 3.07
C ARG A 91 4.55 24.39 3.08
N TYR A 92 5.63 24.43 3.86
CA TYR A 92 6.51 23.28 4.09
C TYR A 92 5.73 22.13 4.73
N ASP A 93 5.01 22.40 5.81
CA ASP A 93 4.24 21.41 6.56
C ASP A 93 3.14 20.79 5.70
N TRP A 94 2.46 21.58 4.86
CA TRP A 94 1.52 21.07 3.86
C TRP A 94 2.17 20.06 2.90
N ALA A 95 3.38 20.33 2.42
CA ALA A 95 4.10 19.41 1.54
C ALA A 95 4.51 18.12 2.27
N VAL A 96 4.95 18.21 3.53
CA VAL A 96 5.27 17.05 4.38
C VAL A 96 4.02 16.21 4.66
N THR A 97 2.93 16.87 5.04
CA THR A 97 1.63 16.25 5.32
C THR A 97 1.08 15.55 4.08
N LEU A 98 1.17 16.16 2.90
CA LEU A 98 0.79 15.51 1.65
C LEU A 98 1.62 14.24 1.39
N GLY A 99 2.92 14.29 1.66
CA GLY A 99 3.85 13.16 1.55
C GLY A 99 3.47 11.96 2.40
N THR A 100 3.23 12.20 3.68
CA THR A 100 2.85 11.17 4.65
C THR A 100 1.42 10.67 4.40
N PHE A 101 0.46 11.58 4.17
CA PHE A 101 -0.94 11.25 3.92
C PHE A 101 -1.12 10.33 2.71
N ALA A 102 -0.42 10.61 1.59
CA ALA A 102 -0.52 9.81 0.38
C ALA A 102 -0.15 8.34 0.62
N LEU A 103 0.92 8.07 1.39
CA LEU A 103 1.36 6.72 1.71
C LEU A 103 0.43 6.00 2.71
N ASN A 104 -0.16 6.73 3.66
CA ASN A 104 -1.05 6.17 4.67
C ASN A 104 -2.44 5.83 4.12
N ILE A 105 -2.95 6.60 3.16
CA ILE A 105 -4.28 6.37 2.56
C ILE A 105 -4.24 5.43 1.35
N ALA A 106 -3.11 5.32 0.65
CA ALA A 106 -2.98 4.46 -0.52
C ALA A 106 -3.47 3.01 -0.32
N PRO A 107 -3.17 2.29 0.78
CA PRO A 107 -3.68 0.94 1.00
C PRO A 107 -5.21 0.81 0.91
N LEU A 108 -5.94 1.76 1.50
CA LEU A 108 -7.40 1.78 1.52
C LEU A 108 -7.95 2.03 0.11
N LEU A 109 -7.39 2.99 -0.61
CA LEU A 109 -7.79 3.29 -2.00
C LEU A 109 -7.48 2.13 -2.95
N VAL A 110 -6.35 1.46 -2.73
CA VAL A 110 -5.97 0.26 -3.51
C VAL A 110 -6.92 -0.88 -3.21
N GLY A 111 -7.29 -1.12 -1.94
CA GLY A 111 -8.28 -2.13 -1.56
C GLY A 111 -9.66 -1.85 -2.17
N ALA A 112 -10.11 -0.60 -2.13
CA ALA A 112 -11.33 -0.13 -2.79
C ALA A 112 -11.32 -0.44 -4.29
N TRP A 113 -10.26 -0.01 -4.97
CA TRP A 113 -10.11 -0.17 -6.41
C TRP A 113 -9.99 -1.65 -6.81
N ALA A 114 -9.21 -2.43 -6.08
CA ALA A 114 -9.00 -3.85 -6.35
C ALA A 114 -10.32 -4.65 -6.20
N GLY A 115 -11.06 -4.39 -5.12
CA GLY A 115 -12.37 -5.03 -4.88
C GLY A 115 -13.43 -4.57 -5.87
N GLY A 116 -13.59 -3.26 -6.05
CA GLY A 116 -14.66 -2.70 -6.86
C GLY A 116 -14.41 -2.79 -8.35
N ALA A 117 -13.32 -2.20 -8.83
CA ALA A 117 -13.07 -1.97 -10.25
C ALA A 117 -12.22 -3.06 -10.91
N LEU A 118 -11.18 -3.56 -10.24
CA LEU A 118 -10.27 -4.55 -10.82
C LEU A 118 -10.90 -5.93 -10.93
N ILE A 119 -11.62 -6.38 -9.89
CA ILE A 119 -12.20 -7.72 -9.84
C ILE A 119 -13.73 -7.69 -9.82
N GLY A 120 -14.35 -6.97 -8.88
CA GLY A 120 -15.79 -6.99 -8.64
C GLY A 120 -16.61 -6.63 -9.88
N ARG A 121 -16.28 -5.52 -10.55
CA ARG A 121 -16.96 -5.07 -11.77
C ARG A 121 -16.86 -6.06 -12.93
N GLU A 122 -15.73 -6.74 -13.10
CA GLU A 122 -15.59 -7.71 -14.20
C GLU A 122 -16.36 -9.01 -13.96
N LEU A 123 -16.47 -9.43 -12.70
CA LEU A 123 -17.30 -10.58 -12.34
C LEU A 123 -18.78 -10.24 -12.42
N GLU A 124 -19.16 -9.04 -11.98
CA GLU A 124 -20.53 -8.53 -12.05
C GLU A 124 -21.02 -8.38 -13.49
N SER A 125 -20.18 -7.84 -14.39
CA SER A 125 -20.49 -7.67 -15.81
C SER A 125 -20.30 -8.95 -16.65
N GLY A 126 -19.79 -10.04 -16.07
CA GLY A 126 -19.53 -11.30 -16.77
C GLY A 126 -18.35 -11.25 -17.77
N THR A 127 -17.67 -10.11 -17.88
CA THR A 127 -16.52 -9.92 -18.80
C THR A 127 -15.37 -10.89 -18.49
N ALA A 128 -15.16 -11.20 -17.21
CA ALA A 128 -14.17 -12.19 -16.79
C ALA A 128 -14.46 -13.59 -17.38
N ARG A 129 -15.72 -14.01 -17.43
CA ARG A 129 -16.12 -15.31 -17.99
C ARG A 129 -15.88 -15.37 -19.49
N LEU A 130 -16.20 -14.28 -20.20
CA LEU A 130 -15.93 -14.17 -21.65
C LEU A 130 -14.43 -14.29 -21.93
N ALA A 131 -13.59 -13.57 -21.18
CA ALA A 131 -12.13 -13.62 -21.32
C ALA A 131 -11.56 -15.03 -21.10
N TRP A 132 -12.11 -15.78 -20.13
CA TRP A 132 -11.66 -17.15 -19.86
C TRP A 132 -12.03 -18.14 -20.97
N THR A 133 -13.14 -17.92 -21.67
CA THR A 133 -13.56 -18.77 -22.81
C THR A 133 -12.80 -18.47 -24.10
N GLN A 134 -12.30 -17.24 -24.28
CA GLN A 134 -11.80 -16.78 -25.58
C GLN A 134 -10.29 -16.89 -25.80
N SER A 135 -9.48 -17.28 -24.80
CA SER A 135 -8.04 -17.69 -24.97
C SER A 135 -7.21 -17.64 -23.68
N VAL A 136 -7.71 -17.02 -22.60
CA VAL A 136 -6.89 -16.71 -21.42
C VAL A 136 -7.17 -17.68 -20.28
N ARG A 137 -6.16 -18.43 -19.83
CA ARG A 137 -6.30 -19.27 -18.64
C ARG A 137 -6.63 -18.40 -17.41
N PRO A 138 -7.62 -18.76 -16.57
CA PRO A 138 -8.02 -17.96 -15.40
C PRO A 138 -6.86 -17.57 -14.47
N ALA A 139 -5.94 -18.49 -14.22
CA ALA A 139 -4.75 -18.20 -13.41
C ALA A 139 -3.82 -17.14 -14.05
N HIS A 140 -3.66 -17.14 -15.38
CA HIS A 140 -2.84 -16.12 -16.06
C HIS A 140 -3.55 -14.76 -16.04
N TRP A 141 -4.88 -14.73 -16.15
CA TRP A 141 -5.69 -13.53 -15.99
C TRP A 141 -5.49 -12.89 -14.61
N LEU A 142 -5.59 -13.68 -13.53
CA LEU A 142 -5.39 -13.17 -12.18
C LEU A 142 -3.93 -12.74 -11.93
N ALA A 143 -2.96 -13.52 -12.40
CA ALA A 143 -1.55 -13.17 -12.27
C ALA A 143 -1.23 -11.83 -12.94
N ALA A 144 -1.72 -11.59 -14.16
CA ALA A 144 -1.52 -10.31 -14.86
C ALA A 144 -2.18 -9.13 -14.11
N LYS A 145 -3.36 -9.36 -13.51
CA LYS A 145 -4.09 -8.36 -12.72
C LYS A 145 -3.43 -7.99 -11.41
N LEU A 146 -2.62 -8.88 -10.84
CA LEU A 146 -1.90 -8.62 -9.60
C LEU A 146 -0.48 -8.10 -9.85
N ALA A 147 0.25 -8.69 -10.80
CA ALA A 147 1.66 -8.38 -11.01
C ALA A 147 1.89 -6.94 -11.49
N VAL A 148 1.05 -6.42 -12.41
CA VAL A 148 1.23 -5.06 -12.95
C VAL A 148 0.94 -3.99 -11.88
N PRO A 149 -0.20 -4.01 -11.17
CA PRO A 149 -0.44 -3.05 -10.09
C PRO A 149 0.56 -3.21 -8.93
N ALA A 150 0.91 -4.45 -8.54
CA ALA A 150 1.89 -4.68 -7.49
C ALA A 150 3.24 -4.02 -7.82
N ALA A 151 3.74 -4.17 -9.06
CA ALA A 151 4.98 -3.53 -9.49
C ALA A 151 4.91 -1.99 -9.40
N LEU A 152 3.80 -1.39 -9.85
CA LEU A 152 3.60 0.06 -9.83
C LEU A 152 3.45 0.62 -8.41
N LEU A 153 2.76 -0.11 -7.54
CA LEU A 153 2.60 0.23 -6.13
C LEU A 153 3.94 0.17 -5.41
N ILE A 154 4.72 -0.91 -5.60
CA ILE A 154 6.06 -1.04 -5.02
C ILE A 154 6.96 0.11 -5.52
N SER A 155 7.03 0.36 -6.82
CA SER A 155 7.90 1.41 -7.35
C SER A 155 7.51 2.80 -6.83
N GLY A 156 6.21 3.12 -6.80
CA GLY A 156 5.73 4.41 -6.33
C GLY A 156 5.93 4.60 -4.82
N THR A 157 5.58 3.60 -4.02
CA THR A 157 5.74 3.65 -2.56
C THR A 157 7.21 3.70 -2.14
N VAL A 158 8.09 2.93 -2.79
CA VAL A 158 9.54 2.98 -2.53
C VAL A 158 10.10 4.36 -2.85
N LEU A 159 9.75 4.94 -4.02
CA LEU A 159 10.18 6.30 -4.37
C LEU A 159 9.75 7.32 -3.31
N LEU A 160 8.47 7.34 -2.95
CA LEU A 160 7.95 8.29 -1.97
C LEU A 160 8.52 8.08 -0.56
N THR A 161 8.76 6.84 -0.15
CA THR A 161 9.40 6.52 1.14
C THR A 161 10.85 7.00 1.17
N LEU A 162 11.60 6.82 0.08
CA LEU A 162 12.97 7.31 -0.03
C LEU A 162 13.02 8.85 0.01
N LEU A 163 12.06 9.53 -0.62
CA LEU A 163 11.94 10.99 -0.56
C LEU A 163 11.54 11.49 0.84
N ASN A 164 10.64 10.80 1.54
CA ASN A 164 10.34 11.10 2.94
C ASN A 164 11.58 10.90 3.83
N ARG A 165 12.40 9.89 3.56
CA ARG A 165 13.66 9.66 4.29
C ARG A 165 14.74 10.70 3.97
N LEU A 166 14.79 11.18 2.74
CA LEU A 166 15.63 12.33 2.36
C LEU A 166 15.20 13.58 3.12
N LEU A 167 13.90 13.91 3.09
CA LEU A 167 13.33 15.02 3.84
C LEU A 167 13.65 14.92 5.33
N TRP A 168 13.48 13.73 5.93
CA TRP A 168 13.79 13.46 7.34
C TRP A 168 15.24 13.79 7.71
N SER A 169 16.18 13.58 6.79
CA SER A 169 17.58 13.95 7.01
C SER A 169 17.82 15.46 6.85
N SER A 170 17.08 16.13 5.98
CA SER A 170 17.20 17.56 5.72
C SER A 170 16.57 18.44 6.81
N ASP A 171 15.49 17.97 7.44
CA ASP A 171 14.65 18.78 8.34
C ASP A 171 14.89 18.52 9.83
N ALA A 172 16.03 17.93 10.17
CA ALA A 172 16.31 17.50 11.53
C ALA A 172 16.35 18.67 12.53
N ASP A 173 16.84 19.83 12.11
CA ASP A 173 16.98 21.01 13.00
C ASP A 173 15.62 21.62 13.33
N ILE A 174 14.79 21.86 12.31
CA ILE A 174 13.43 22.40 12.50
C ILE A 174 12.53 21.41 13.26
N ARG A 175 12.64 20.10 13.01
CA ARG A 175 11.89 19.08 13.76
C ARG A 175 12.24 19.06 15.24
N ARG A 176 13.54 19.12 15.57
CA ARG A 176 13.99 19.16 16.97
C ARG A 176 13.58 20.45 17.67
N ALA A 177 13.69 21.58 16.96
CA ALA A 177 13.33 22.89 17.51
C ALA A 177 11.83 23.00 17.84
N LEU A 178 10.97 22.42 17.00
CA LEU A 178 9.52 22.45 17.19
C LEU A 178 8.97 21.24 17.99
N GLY A 179 9.80 20.23 18.26
CA GLY A 179 9.36 19.00 18.93
C GLY A 179 8.28 18.24 18.16
N THR A 180 8.34 18.21 16.82
CA THR A 180 7.31 17.61 15.97
C THR A 180 7.79 16.34 15.26
N ARG A 181 6.83 15.51 14.87
CA ARG A 181 7.02 14.35 13.97
C ARG A 181 8.05 13.34 14.51
N ASP A 182 7.75 12.80 15.68
CA ASP A 182 8.49 11.67 16.22
C ASP A 182 8.41 10.44 15.30
N TRP A 183 9.47 9.65 15.29
CA TRP A 183 9.59 8.47 14.43
C TRP A 183 8.49 7.43 14.68
N PHE A 184 7.95 7.39 15.90
CA PHE A 184 6.92 6.45 16.35
C PHE A 184 5.49 6.95 16.10
N ASN A 185 5.31 8.21 15.67
CA ASN A 185 4.00 8.67 15.22
C ASN A 185 3.54 7.78 14.06
N SER A 186 2.32 7.26 14.12
CA SER A 186 1.82 6.26 13.16
C SER A 186 2.00 6.65 11.70
N SER A 187 1.69 7.91 11.37
CA SER A 187 1.78 8.42 10.00
C SER A 187 3.24 8.49 9.51
N THR A 188 4.15 8.95 10.37
CA THR A 188 5.60 9.02 10.14
C THR A 188 6.21 7.63 10.09
N PHE A 189 5.86 6.75 11.02
CA PHE A 189 6.34 5.38 11.04
C PHE A 189 6.04 4.68 9.71
N THR A 190 4.78 4.69 9.27
CA THR A 190 4.38 4.02 8.03
C THR A 190 5.08 4.60 6.79
N ALA A 191 5.24 5.92 6.71
CA ALA A 191 5.75 6.62 5.53
C ALA A 191 7.28 6.58 5.35
N HIS A 192 8.04 6.16 6.36
CA HIS A 192 9.51 6.23 6.36
C HIS A 192 10.21 4.87 6.24
N GLY A 193 9.47 3.78 6.02
CA GLY A 193 10.03 2.42 5.95
C GLY A 193 9.38 1.49 4.93
N THR A 194 9.65 0.18 5.06
CA THR A 194 9.14 -0.84 4.11
C THR A 194 7.64 -1.09 4.23
N LEU A 195 7.06 -0.67 5.37
CA LEU A 195 5.67 -0.95 5.70
C LEU A 195 4.67 -0.34 4.70
N ALA A 196 4.94 0.86 4.17
CA ALA A 196 4.08 1.49 3.17
C ALA A 196 3.84 0.61 1.93
N ALA A 197 4.91 -0.01 1.41
CA ALA A 197 4.81 -0.93 0.28
C ALA A 197 4.04 -2.20 0.65
N ALA A 198 4.28 -2.75 1.85
CA ALA A 198 3.60 -3.94 2.34
C ALA A 198 2.08 -3.70 2.51
N TYR A 199 1.68 -2.55 3.06
CA TYR A 199 0.27 -2.19 3.19
C TYR A 199 -0.42 -1.91 1.85
N ALA A 200 0.28 -1.30 0.88
CA ALA A 200 -0.28 -1.15 -0.46
C ALA A 200 -0.58 -2.52 -1.13
N LEU A 201 0.33 -3.49 -0.96
CA LEU A 201 0.13 -4.87 -1.45
C LEU A 201 -0.97 -5.61 -0.67
N LEU A 202 -1.05 -5.39 0.64
CA LEU A 202 -2.11 -5.93 1.49
C LEU A 202 -3.49 -5.46 0.99
N GLY A 203 -3.65 -4.16 0.75
CA GLY A 203 -4.88 -3.59 0.20
C GLY A 203 -5.26 -4.25 -1.13
N LEU A 204 -4.29 -4.41 -2.05
CA LEU A 204 -4.50 -5.09 -3.33
C LEU A 204 -5.00 -6.53 -3.14
N ALA A 205 -4.41 -7.28 -2.21
CA ALA A 205 -4.78 -8.67 -1.93
C ALA A 205 -6.15 -8.78 -1.26
N VAL A 206 -6.43 -7.96 -0.25
CA VAL A 206 -7.73 -7.91 0.45
C VAL A 206 -8.84 -7.58 -0.53
N GLY A 207 -8.68 -6.50 -1.32
CA GLY A 207 -9.66 -6.12 -2.33
C GLY A 207 -9.88 -7.21 -3.37
N THR A 208 -8.82 -7.89 -3.82
CA THR A 208 -8.92 -9.00 -4.78
C THR A 208 -9.76 -10.15 -4.22
N VAL A 209 -9.52 -10.58 -2.97
CA VAL A 209 -10.29 -11.64 -2.33
C VAL A 209 -11.75 -11.21 -2.14
N ALA A 210 -11.99 -9.98 -1.68
CA ALA A 210 -13.33 -9.42 -1.54
C ALA A 210 -14.08 -9.44 -2.89
N GLY A 211 -13.45 -8.99 -3.98
CA GLY A 211 -14.01 -9.04 -5.32
C GLY A 211 -14.37 -10.45 -5.79
N LEU A 212 -13.48 -11.43 -5.57
CA LEU A 212 -13.70 -12.84 -5.97
C LEU A 212 -14.85 -13.52 -5.22
N LEU A 213 -15.04 -13.17 -3.94
CA LEU A 213 -16.08 -13.74 -3.08
C LEU A 213 -17.43 -13.07 -3.29
N ILE A 214 -17.45 -11.73 -3.32
CA ILE A 214 -18.69 -10.94 -3.36
C ILE A 214 -19.25 -10.82 -4.78
N ARG A 215 -18.38 -10.74 -5.80
CA ARG A 215 -18.74 -10.67 -7.22
C ARG A 215 -19.66 -9.50 -7.61
N ARG A 216 -19.72 -8.47 -6.77
CA ARG A 216 -20.44 -7.20 -6.99
C ARG A 216 -19.50 -6.05 -6.65
N SER A 217 -19.45 -5.03 -7.50
CA SER A 217 -18.47 -3.94 -7.43
C SER A 217 -18.57 -3.11 -6.14
N LEU A 218 -19.72 -2.48 -5.86
CA LEU A 218 -19.90 -1.61 -4.69
C LEU A 218 -19.65 -2.30 -3.33
N PRO A 219 -20.28 -3.45 -3.02
CA PRO A 219 -20.01 -4.11 -1.74
C PRO A 219 -18.58 -4.66 -1.65
N ALA A 220 -17.97 -5.11 -2.75
CA ALA A 220 -16.56 -5.53 -2.74
C ALA A 220 -15.60 -4.37 -2.48
N LEU A 221 -15.90 -3.17 -2.99
CA LEU A 221 -15.16 -1.96 -2.67
C LEU A 221 -15.23 -1.65 -1.17
N ALA A 222 -16.43 -1.62 -0.60
CA ALA A 222 -16.64 -1.31 0.81
C ALA A 222 -15.90 -2.31 1.72
N VAL A 223 -16.04 -3.61 1.45
CA VAL A 223 -15.32 -4.65 2.20
C VAL A 223 -13.81 -4.51 2.01
N GLY A 224 -13.34 -4.17 0.81
CA GLY A 224 -11.92 -3.92 0.54
C GLY A 224 -11.34 -2.81 1.42
N VAL A 225 -12.04 -1.68 1.55
CA VAL A 225 -11.63 -0.56 2.43
C VAL A 225 -11.66 -0.98 3.88
N LEU A 226 -12.81 -1.49 4.36
CA LEU A 226 -13.01 -1.79 5.77
C LEU A 226 -12.04 -2.87 6.25
N ALA A 227 -11.90 -3.97 5.52
CA ALA A 227 -10.99 -5.05 5.91
C ALA A 227 -9.52 -4.62 5.88
N THR A 228 -9.11 -3.79 4.90
CA THR A 228 -7.74 -3.26 4.85
C THR A 228 -7.47 -2.34 6.05
N GLY A 229 -8.38 -1.40 6.32
CA GLY A 229 -8.30 -0.49 7.45
C GLY A 229 -8.28 -1.25 8.79
N THR A 230 -9.15 -2.25 8.97
CA THR A 230 -9.17 -3.06 10.19
C THR A 230 -7.84 -3.77 10.44
N VAL A 231 -7.23 -4.38 9.41
CA VAL A 231 -5.93 -5.05 9.59
C VAL A 231 -4.85 -4.03 9.95
N MET A 232 -4.80 -2.88 9.29
CA MET A 232 -3.83 -1.82 9.58
C MET A 232 -3.99 -1.28 11.01
N SER A 233 -5.21 -0.90 11.39
CA SER A 233 -5.49 -0.39 12.75
C SER A 233 -5.20 -1.43 13.83
N THR A 234 -5.41 -2.72 13.54
CA THR A 234 -5.05 -3.80 14.46
C THR A 234 -3.54 -3.87 14.64
N LEU A 235 -2.77 -3.90 13.55
CA LEU A 235 -1.31 -3.98 13.61
C LEU A 235 -0.71 -2.75 14.32
N GLU A 236 -1.24 -1.56 14.04
CA GLU A 236 -0.87 -0.33 14.73
C GLU A 236 -1.13 -0.40 16.23
N SER A 237 -2.30 -0.90 16.65
CA SER A 237 -2.67 -1.01 18.07
C SER A 237 -1.77 -1.97 18.86
N TYR A 238 -1.14 -2.93 18.19
CA TYR A 238 -0.23 -3.90 18.80
C TYR A 238 1.25 -3.63 18.49
N ARG A 239 1.59 -2.51 17.83
CA ARG A 239 2.94 -2.23 17.34
C ARG A 239 3.98 -2.24 18.44
N SER A 240 3.72 -1.58 19.57
CA SER A 240 4.62 -1.55 20.72
C SER A 240 4.89 -2.92 21.33
N ALA A 241 4.01 -3.91 21.10
CA ALA A 241 4.18 -5.28 21.56
C ALA A 241 4.97 -6.16 20.56
N LEU A 242 5.27 -5.68 19.35
CA LEU A 242 5.97 -6.47 18.32
C LEU A 242 7.48 -6.62 18.58
N TRP A 243 8.04 -5.79 19.45
CA TRP A 243 9.45 -5.82 19.80
C TRP A 243 9.64 -5.60 21.31
N PRO A 244 10.66 -6.20 21.95
CA PRO A 244 10.93 -5.93 23.36
C PRO A 244 11.25 -4.45 23.62
N VAL A 245 10.68 -3.92 24.71
CA VAL A 245 10.96 -2.56 25.21
C VAL A 245 12.30 -2.53 25.95
N GLU A 246 12.94 -1.35 25.98
CA GLU A 246 14.04 -1.08 26.91
C GLU A 246 13.48 -0.47 28.19
N THR A 247 14.01 -0.87 29.35
CA THR A 247 13.64 -0.31 30.65
C THR A 247 14.77 0.56 31.19
N LEU A 248 14.45 1.82 31.52
CA LEU A 248 15.29 2.66 32.37
C LEU A 248 14.75 2.69 33.79
N VAL A 249 15.65 2.66 34.76
CA VAL A 249 15.31 2.73 36.19
C VAL A 249 16.09 3.87 36.85
N SER A 250 15.40 4.63 37.69
CA SER A 250 15.96 5.76 38.44
C SER A 250 15.54 5.70 39.90
N LYS A 251 16.41 6.15 40.81
CA LYS A 251 16.13 6.22 42.26
C LYS A 251 15.62 7.59 42.72
N SER A 252 15.81 8.62 41.91
CA SER A 252 15.66 10.03 42.33
C SER A 252 14.62 10.81 41.54
N GLY A 253 13.73 10.13 40.82
CA GLY A 253 12.67 10.72 39.98
C GLY A 253 12.49 9.97 38.67
N ASP A 254 11.58 10.47 37.83
CA ASP A 254 11.32 9.91 36.50
C ASP A 254 12.62 9.81 35.69
N PRO A 255 12.94 8.63 35.12
CA PRO A 255 14.07 8.50 34.21
C PRO A 255 13.90 9.42 33.01
N ASN A 256 14.99 9.96 32.49
CA ASN A 256 14.96 10.66 31.21
C ASN A 256 15.07 9.63 30.07
N TRP A 257 14.02 9.48 29.26
CA TRP A 257 14.00 8.59 28.09
C TRP A 257 13.94 9.40 26.79
N THR A 258 14.21 8.76 25.66
CA THR A 258 14.05 9.36 24.34
C THR A 258 13.50 8.33 23.37
N GLY A 259 12.30 8.60 22.85
CA GLY A 259 11.58 7.70 21.95
C GLY A 259 10.14 7.46 22.39
N GLU A 260 9.54 6.36 21.92
CA GLU A 260 8.14 6.03 22.20
C GLU A 260 8.00 5.52 23.62
N LEU A 261 7.29 6.25 24.48
CA LEU A 261 6.95 5.76 25.81
C LEU A 261 5.88 4.67 25.72
N VAL A 262 6.14 3.50 26.28
CA VAL A 262 5.18 2.39 26.33
C VAL A 262 4.52 2.33 27.70
N ASP A 263 5.33 2.37 28.76
CA ASP A 263 4.84 2.42 30.14
C ASP A 263 5.83 3.19 31.02
N ARG A 264 5.34 3.79 32.09
CA ARG A 264 6.17 4.34 33.16
C ARG A 264 5.46 4.24 34.49
N GLY A 265 6.24 4.21 35.55
CA GLY A 265 5.67 4.08 36.87
C GLY A 265 6.67 3.98 38.00
N LEU A 266 6.18 3.50 39.13
CA LEU A 266 6.94 3.36 40.36
C LEU A 266 7.39 1.91 40.57
N LEU A 267 8.52 1.76 41.23
CA LEU A 267 9.01 0.50 41.76
C LEU A 267 8.86 0.50 43.27
N THR A 268 8.28 -0.56 43.81
CA THR A 268 8.07 -0.74 45.26
C THR A 268 9.17 -1.58 45.90
N THR A 269 9.27 -1.56 47.23
CA THR A 269 10.18 -2.41 48.01
C THR A 269 9.92 -3.89 47.82
N SER A 270 8.67 -4.29 47.53
CA SER A 270 8.30 -5.67 47.18
C SER A 270 8.75 -6.08 45.77
N GLY A 271 9.20 -5.13 44.95
CA GLY A 271 9.59 -5.36 43.55
C GLY A 271 8.45 -5.18 42.54
N ASP A 272 7.26 -4.77 43.00
CA ASP A 272 6.11 -4.56 42.12
C ASP A 272 6.28 -3.26 41.30
N ARG A 273 5.88 -3.34 40.02
CA ARG A 273 5.75 -2.21 39.10
C ARG A 273 4.34 -1.65 39.18
N LEU A 274 4.22 -0.36 39.49
CA LEU A 274 2.97 0.37 39.52
C LEU A 274 2.92 1.34 38.35
N SER A 275 2.26 0.96 37.26
CA SER A 275 2.08 1.75 36.04
C SER A 275 1.22 2.99 36.28
N ASP A 276 1.58 4.10 35.61
CA ASP A 276 0.81 5.34 35.43
C ASP A 276 -0.08 5.76 36.61
N THR A 277 0.54 6.07 37.75
CA THR A 277 -0.18 6.41 38.98
C THR A 277 -0.80 7.82 38.99
N GLY A 278 -0.80 8.56 37.86
CA GLY A 278 -1.41 9.91 37.76
C GLY A 278 -0.86 10.91 38.79
N CYS A 279 0.40 10.73 39.19
CA CYS A 279 0.92 11.27 40.43
C CYS A 279 1.82 12.48 40.21
N THR A 280 1.65 13.51 41.04
CA THR A 280 2.35 14.80 40.92
C THR A 280 3.38 15.05 42.04
N GLY A 281 3.75 14.02 42.82
CA GLY A 281 4.76 14.09 43.88
C GLY A 281 5.80 12.96 43.82
N THR A 282 6.94 13.12 44.49
CA THR A 282 8.14 12.24 44.38
C THR A 282 7.96 10.79 44.83
N ALA A 283 6.86 10.42 45.48
CA ALA A 283 6.55 9.03 45.83
C ALA A 283 5.04 8.80 45.97
N CYS A 284 4.20 9.73 45.51
CA CYS A 284 2.73 9.59 45.57
C CYS A 284 2.17 9.37 46.99
N GLY A 285 2.85 9.91 48.01
CA GLY A 285 2.48 9.69 49.41
C GLY A 285 2.73 8.26 49.91
N ARG A 286 3.35 7.41 49.10
CA ARG A 286 3.75 6.05 49.46
C ARG A 286 5.13 6.06 50.10
N THR A 287 5.31 5.17 51.08
CA THR A 287 6.58 4.98 51.79
C THR A 287 7.37 3.78 51.29
N ASP A 288 6.75 2.94 50.45
CA ASP A 288 7.34 1.73 49.90
C ASP A 288 7.93 1.93 48.50
N VAL A 289 8.00 3.16 47.98
CA VAL A 289 8.60 3.46 46.68
C VAL A 289 10.13 3.48 46.79
N VAL A 290 10.80 2.69 45.96
CA VAL A 290 12.27 2.58 45.92
C VAL A 290 12.88 3.11 44.61
N GLY A 291 12.04 3.42 43.62
CA GLY A 291 12.48 3.97 42.36
C GLY A 291 11.34 4.16 41.36
N PHE A 292 11.74 4.50 40.15
CA PHE A 292 10.89 4.80 39.00
C PHE A 292 11.39 4.00 37.82
N TYR A 293 10.48 3.58 36.94
CA TYR A 293 10.83 2.93 35.70
C TYR A 293 10.15 3.61 34.51
N ALA A 294 10.80 3.51 33.35
CA ALA A 294 10.22 3.86 32.06
C ALA A 294 10.56 2.74 31.07
N ASP A 295 9.52 2.13 30.51
CA ASP A 295 9.58 1.18 29.42
C ASP A 295 9.30 1.95 28.11
N PHE A 296 10.24 1.90 27.17
CA PHE A 296 10.16 2.72 25.96
C PHE A 296 10.85 2.03 24.78
N HIS A 297 10.55 2.50 23.56
CA HIS A 297 11.33 2.17 22.38
C HIS A 297 12.28 3.33 22.05
N PRO A 298 13.61 3.14 22.08
CA PRO A 298 14.57 4.06 21.49
C PRO A 298 14.45 4.10 19.95
N SER A 299 15.04 5.12 19.33
CA SER A 299 15.06 5.27 17.86
C SER A 299 15.73 4.10 17.12
N SER A 300 16.59 3.33 17.78
CA SER A 300 17.18 2.09 17.25
C SER A 300 16.15 1.00 16.98
N HIS A 301 14.99 1.02 17.66
CA HIS A 301 13.90 0.06 17.47
C HIS A 301 13.06 0.29 16.21
N PHE A 302 13.25 1.42 15.51
CA PHE A 302 12.53 1.73 14.27
C PHE A 302 12.61 0.60 13.24
N TRP A 303 13.82 0.14 12.88
CA TRP A 303 13.98 -0.91 11.85
C TRP A 303 13.48 -2.28 12.30
N PRO A 304 13.78 -2.78 13.51
CA PRO A 304 13.20 -4.01 14.01
C PRO A 304 11.66 -4.04 13.95
N LEU A 305 11.00 -2.99 14.47
CA LEU A 305 9.54 -2.86 14.42
C LEU A 305 9.02 -2.83 12.98
N GLN A 306 9.64 -2.01 12.11
CA GLN A 306 9.30 -1.92 10.69
C GLN A 306 9.33 -3.29 10.00
N LEU A 307 10.40 -4.05 10.22
CA LEU A 307 10.61 -5.33 9.55
C LEU A 307 9.67 -6.41 10.08
N VAL A 308 9.40 -6.45 11.39
CA VAL A 308 8.43 -7.39 11.98
C VAL A 308 7.02 -7.13 11.45
N GLU A 309 6.54 -5.88 11.52
CA GLU A 309 5.21 -5.50 11.02
C GLU A 309 5.10 -5.73 9.50
N THR A 310 6.15 -5.38 8.74
CA THR A 310 6.26 -5.68 7.30
C THR A 310 6.15 -7.18 7.04
N GLY A 311 6.86 -8.02 7.81
CA GLY A 311 6.83 -9.48 7.68
C GLY A 311 5.45 -10.06 7.93
N ILE A 312 4.74 -9.56 8.95
CA ILE A 312 3.35 -9.95 9.24
C ILE A 312 2.43 -9.54 8.08
N ALA A 313 2.49 -8.29 7.64
CA ALA A 313 1.67 -7.78 6.55
C ALA A 313 1.90 -8.55 5.23
N LEU A 314 3.15 -8.86 4.89
CA LEU A 314 3.49 -9.65 3.70
C LEU A 314 3.04 -11.11 3.82
N THR A 315 3.08 -11.70 5.02
CA THR A 315 2.58 -13.06 5.26
C THR A 315 1.07 -13.14 5.06
N ILE A 316 0.33 -12.15 5.59
CA ILE A 316 -1.12 -12.02 5.36
C ILE A 316 -1.39 -11.83 3.87
N THR A 317 -0.65 -10.94 3.21
CA THR A 317 -0.76 -10.67 1.77
C THR A 317 -0.55 -11.94 0.94
N ALA A 318 0.53 -12.69 1.20
CA ALA A 318 0.83 -13.93 0.49
C ALA A 318 -0.27 -14.99 0.69
N THR A 319 -0.80 -15.10 1.91
CA THR A 319 -1.91 -16.00 2.24
C THR A 319 -3.18 -15.63 1.49
N LEU A 320 -3.50 -14.34 1.41
CA LEU A 320 -4.66 -13.83 0.66
C LEU A 320 -4.50 -14.03 -0.85
N VAL A 321 -3.31 -13.78 -1.40
CA VAL A 321 -3.00 -14.04 -2.82
C VAL A 321 -3.16 -15.54 -3.12
N TYR A 322 -2.60 -16.41 -2.27
CA TYR A 322 -2.78 -17.86 -2.40
C TYR A 322 -4.27 -18.25 -2.34
N ALA A 323 -5.02 -17.69 -1.39
CA ALA A 323 -6.45 -17.91 -1.27
C ALA A 323 -7.20 -17.44 -2.54
N ALA A 324 -6.87 -16.29 -3.11
CA ALA A 324 -7.44 -15.79 -4.35
C ALA A 324 -7.23 -16.77 -5.52
N PHE A 325 -6.01 -17.29 -5.70
CA PHE A 325 -5.75 -18.31 -6.71
C PHE A 325 -6.48 -19.62 -6.44
N ARG A 326 -6.59 -20.06 -5.19
CA ARG A 326 -7.34 -21.26 -4.80
C ARG A 326 -8.84 -21.11 -5.05
N LEU A 327 -9.42 -19.96 -4.70
CA LEU A 327 -10.81 -19.63 -4.96
C LEU A 327 -11.10 -19.64 -6.46
N LEU A 328 -10.24 -18.99 -7.25
CA LEU A 328 -10.39 -18.96 -8.69
C LEU A 328 -10.34 -20.36 -9.32
N ARG A 329 -9.36 -21.20 -8.91
CA ARG A 329 -9.25 -22.58 -9.40
C ARG A 329 -10.50 -23.41 -9.10
N ARG A 330 -11.08 -23.27 -7.91
CA ARG A 330 -12.33 -23.96 -7.54
C ARG A 330 -13.48 -23.52 -8.45
N GLN A 331 -13.64 -22.20 -8.63
CA GLN A 331 -14.72 -21.63 -9.44
C GLN A 331 -14.67 -22.05 -10.93
N THR A 332 -13.47 -22.28 -11.47
CA THR A 332 -13.29 -22.65 -12.89
C THR A 332 -13.09 -24.15 -13.13
N GLY A 333 -12.84 -24.93 -12.07
CA GLY A 333 -12.65 -26.39 -12.15
C GLY A 333 -13.95 -27.18 -12.18
N ASP A 334 -15.00 -26.69 -11.49
CA ASP A 334 -16.28 -27.40 -11.37
C ASP A 334 -17.09 -27.47 -12.68
N THR A 335 -16.76 -26.63 -13.67
CA THR A 335 -17.40 -26.65 -15.01
C THR A 335 -16.97 -27.81 -15.91
N ALA A 336 -15.97 -28.61 -15.51
CA ALA A 336 -15.44 -29.71 -16.32
C ALA A 336 -16.02 -31.10 -15.98
N ARG A 337 -16.98 -31.21 -15.04
CA ARG A 337 -17.62 -32.50 -14.73
C ARG A 337 -18.82 -32.71 -15.68
N PRO A 338 -18.74 -33.61 -16.68
CA PRO A 338 -19.91 -33.94 -17.48
C PRO A 338 -20.88 -34.67 -16.55
N THR A 339 -22.06 -34.11 -16.33
CA THR A 339 -23.20 -34.87 -15.82
C THR A 339 -23.55 -35.89 -16.89
N GLY A 340 -22.97 -37.09 -16.78
CA GLY A 340 -23.28 -38.23 -17.61
C GLY A 340 -24.73 -38.64 -17.38
N HIS A 341 -25.66 -37.98 -18.06
CA HIS A 341 -27.03 -38.45 -18.17
C HIS A 341 -27.03 -39.55 -19.23
N THR A 342 -26.86 -40.80 -18.78
CA THR A 342 -26.97 -41.97 -19.65
C THR A 342 -28.43 -42.08 -20.10
N PRO A 343 -28.74 -42.01 -21.41
CA PRO A 343 -30.10 -42.26 -21.86
C PRO A 343 -30.38 -43.75 -21.70
N ARG A 344 -31.37 -44.07 -20.86
CA ARG A 344 -31.90 -45.42 -20.67
C ARG A 344 -32.55 -45.87 -21.99
N ARG A 345 -31.78 -46.57 -22.83
CA ARG A 345 -32.26 -47.13 -24.09
C ARG A 345 -33.27 -48.23 -23.76
N LYS A 346 -34.51 -48.04 -24.22
CA LYS A 346 -35.58 -49.05 -24.19
C LYS A 346 -35.08 -50.30 -24.93
N GLY A 347 -34.96 -51.41 -24.21
CA GLY A 347 -34.90 -52.74 -24.79
C GLY A 347 -36.33 -53.29 -24.84
N GLY A 348 -36.95 -53.21 -26.01
CA GLY A 348 -38.07 -54.07 -26.37
C GLY A 348 -37.60 -54.96 -27.50
N THR A 349 -37.74 -56.27 -27.33
CA THR A 349 -38.02 -57.29 -28.37
C THR A 349 -38.30 -58.62 -27.68
N SER A 350 -39.27 -59.34 -28.27
CA SER A 350 -39.87 -60.64 -27.95
C SER A 350 -40.69 -60.72 -26.67
#